data_AF-A0A0W0ZIY9-F1
#
_entry.id   AF-A0A0W0ZIY9-F1
#
_cell.length_a   1.000
_cell.length_b   1.000
_cell.length_c   1.000
_cell.angle_alpha   90.00
_cell.angle_beta   90.00
_cell.angle_gamma   90.00
#
_symmetry.space_group_name_H-M   'P 1'
#
loop_
_entity.id
_entity.type
_entity.pdbx_description
1 polymer ?
#
loop_
_entity_poly.entity_id
_entity_poly.type
_entity_poly.pdbx_seq_one_letter_code
_entity_poly.pdbx_strand_id
1 'polypeptide(L)'
;MTTDIKDLIALANRLQNNPSYSRVLSIIKIMRQIALQQTQLLDDSALFLDDSEKTLQDLYQQLHTLLTENNRCTTWFTKIIARYCEDVPDLKQRLEHFIQHILGPIIKLSKREQGGRCSLVIEFPNQDMRNIFLSCSGIIEEEQTDAATDSIIIEGNTVSLPAFITKSQQLAVSLPTIATKERLLHILNLAKANLIVSNANECTFYLNDRRMHDTASKYHVAVVCPYFTEHYKIQYAAHMLAQASRDGTSFFSPTKLPVELTLKIASASSSSDAMSIDERAQIAYCNFNWP
;
A
#
# COMPACT_ATOMS: atom_id res chain seq x y z
N MET A 1 -9.48 1.19 -18.00
CA MET A 1 -8.93 0.07 -18.79
C MET A 1 -8.41 0.49 -20.17
N THR A 2 -9.21 1.10 -21.05
CA THR A 2 -8.77 1.48 -22.40
C THR A 2 -7.66 2.54 -22.39
N THR A 3 -7.73 3.49 -21.46
CA THR A 3 -6.67 4.50 -21.23
C THR A 3 -5.38 3.85 -20.72
N ASP A 4 -5.49 2.91 -19.76
CA ASP A 4 -4.34 2.18 -19.20
C ASP A 4 -3.59 1.39 -20.28
N ILE A 5 -4.32 0.75 -21.20
CA ILE A 5 -3.73 0.04 -22.34
C ILE A 5 -2.97 1.01 -23.26
N LYS A 6 -3.49 2.21 -23.50
CA LYS A 6 -2.79 3.23 -24.32
C LYS A 6 -1.52 3.71 -23.63
N ASP A 7 -1.56 3.96 -22.33
CA ASP A 7 -0.39 4.37 -21.55
C ASP A 7 0.67 3.27 -21.51
N LEU A 8 0.27 1.99 -21.38
CA LEU A 8 1.18 0.84 -21.49
C LEU A 8 1.80 0.70 -22.88
N ILE A 9 1.05 0.98 -23.95
CA ILE A 9 1.59 1.00 -25.32
C ILE A 9 2.62 2.14 -25.47
N ALA A 10 2.32 3.32 -24.92
CA ALA A 10 3.27 4.44 -24.91
C ALA A 10 4.57 4.07 -24.17
N LEU A 11 4.45 3.38 -23.04
CA LEU A 11 5.61 2.83 -22.32
C LEU A 11 6.35 1.78 -23.16
N ALA A 12 5.65 0.84 -23.79
CA ALA A 12 6.26 -0.19 -24.62
C ALA A 12 7.07 0.39 -25.78
N ASN A 13 6.55 1.42 -26.45
CA ASN A 13 7.26 2.13 -27.53
C ASN A 13 8.57 2.75 -27.04
N ARG A 14 8.61 3.25 -25.81
CA ARG A 14 9.83 3.78 -25.17
C ARG A 14 10.82 2.68 -24.77
N LEU A 15 10.36 1.44 -24.69
CA LEU A 15 11.15 0.29 -24.23
C LEU A 15 11.61 -0.63 -25.36
N GLN A 16 11.43 -0.31 -26.64
CA GLN A 16 11.67 -1.25 -27.76
C GLN A 16 12.99 -2.04 -27.70
N ASN A 17 14.07 -1.43 -27.18
CA ASN A 17 15.39 -2.06 -27.05
C ASN A 17 15.73 -2.52 -25.61
N ASN A 18 14.79 -2.46 -24.67
CA ASN A 18 14.97 -2.85 -23.27
C ASN A 18 14.51 -4.30 -23.05
N PRO A 19 15.20 -5.10 -22.22
CA PRO A 19 14.80 -6.49 -21.90
C PRO A 19 13.36 -6.62 -21.35
N SER A 20 12.83 -5.55 -20.75
CA SER A 20 11.49 -5.52 -20.16
C SER A 20 10.38 -5.26 -21.18
N TYR A 21 10.71 -4.98 -22.44
CA TYR A 21 9.75 -4.75 -23.52
C TYR A 21 8.75 -5.91 -23.66
N SER A 22 9.27 -7.15 -23.72
CA SER A 22 8.45 -8.36 -23.85
C SER A 22 7.48 -8.52 -22.67
N ARG A 23 7.95 -8.20 -21.45
CA ARG A 23 7.13 -8.25 -20.23
C ARG A 23 5.99 -7.23 -20.28
N VAL A 24 6.25 -6.01 -20.76
CA VAL A 24 5.21 -4.98 -20.94
C VAL A 24 4.21 -5.36 -22.03
N LEU A 25 4.66 -5.96 -23.14
CA LEU A 25 3.74 -6.50 -24.16
C LEU A 25 2.82 -7.59 -23.61
N SER A 26 3.34 -8.48 -22.77
CA SER A 26 2.51 -9.49 -22.09
C SER A 26 1.46 -8.86 -21.18
N ILE A 27 1.81 -7.81 -20.44
CA ILE A 27 0.84 -7.03 -19.62
C ILE A 27 -0.27 -6.46 -20.51
N ILE A 28 0.09 -5.84 -21.65
CA ILE A 28 -0.89 -5.28 -22.60
C ILE A 28 -1.83 -6.37 -23.12
N LYS A 29 -1.28 -7.55 -23.46
CA LYS A 29 -2.08 -8.68 -23.95
C LYS A 29 -3.11 -9.14 -22.91
N ILE A 30 -2.67 -9.32 -21.65
CA ILE A 30 -3.57 -9.75 -20.57
C ILE A 30 -4.63 -8.68 -20.29
N MET A 31 -4.26 -7.40 -20.26
CA MET A 31 -5.22 -6.30 -20.07
C MET A 31 -6.30 -6.27 -21.16
N ARG A 32 -5.94 -6.57 -22.41
CA ARG A 32 -6.92 -6.69 -23.51
C ARG A 32 -7.84 -7.90 -23.32
N GLN A 33 -7.31 -9.03 -22.86
CA GLN A 33 -8.13 -10.22 -22.57
C GLN A 33 -9.10 -9.98 -21.42
N ILE A 34 -8.67 -9.29 -20.35
CA ILE A 34 -9.54 -8.88 -19.25
C ILE A 34 -10.67 -7.98 -19.77
N ALA A 35 -10.35 -6.97 -20.59
CA ALA A 35 -11.37 -6.08 -21.16
C ALA A 35 -12.41 -6.82 -22.00
N LEU A 36 -11.96 -7.79 -22.81
CA LEU A 36 -12.85 -8.63 -23.61
C LEU A 36 -13.74 -9.52 -22.73
N GLN A 37 -13.17 -10.20 -21.73
CA GLN A 37 -13.92 -11.08 -20.84
C GLN A 37 -14.94 -10.31 -20.00
N GLN A 38 -14.60 -9.09 -19.54
CA GLN A 38 -15.55 -8.22 -18.84
C GLN A 38 -16.72 -7.78 -19.72
N THR A 39 -16.48 -7.57 -21.02
CA THR A 39 -17.55 -7.25 -21.96
C THR A 39 -18.47 -8.45 -22.17
N GLN A 40 -17.90 -9.65 -22.32
CA GLN A 40 -18.65 -10.90 -22.48
C GLN A 40 -19.49 -11.23 -21.23
N LEU A 41 -18.97 -11.01 -20.02
CA LEU A 41 -19.70 -11.19 -18.77
C LEU A 41 -20.95 -10.30 -18.65
N LEU A 42 -20.98 -9.14 -19.31
CA LEU A 42 -22.15 -8.26 -19.33
C LEU A 42 -23.25 -8.78 -20.27
N ASP A 43 -22.86 -9.57 -21.27
CA ASP A 43 -23.75 -10.10 -22.31
C ASP A 43 -24.19 -11.55 -22.06
N ASP A 44 -23.52 -12.27 -21.13
CA ASP A 44 -23.71 -13.70 -20.90
C ASP A 44 -24.96 -14.04 -20.07
N SER A 45 -25.67 -15.07 -20.52
CA SER A 45 -26.71 -15.76 -19.74
C SER A 45 -26.10 -16.59 -18.60
N ALA A 46 -26.85 -16.79 -17.51
CA ALA A 46 -26.44 -17.45 -16.26
C ALA A 46 -25.64 -18.77 -16.38
N LEU A 47 -25.68 -19.45 -17.54
CA LEU A 47 -25.05 -20.74 -17.81
C LEU A 47 -23.54 -20.69 -18.05
N PHE A 48 -22.95 -19.52 -18.38
CA PHE A 48 -21.51 -19.38 -18.66
C PHE A 48 -20.75 -18.53 -17.64
N LEU A 49 -21.42 -18.07 -16.57
CA LEU A 49 -20.84 -17.17 -15.58
C LEU A 49 -19.67 -17.81 -14.83
N ASP A 50 -19.79 -19.05 -14.36
CA ASP A 50 -18.75 -19.71 -13.55
C ASP A 50 -17.41 -19.87 -14.31
N ASP A 51 -17.47 -20.28 -15.59
CA ASP A 51 -16.27 -20.44 -16.42
C ASP A 51 -15.65 -19.08 -16.80
N SER A 52 -16.50 -18.08 -17.07
CA SER A 52 -16.06 -16.71 -17.35
C SER A 52 -15.42 -16.03 -16.14
N GLU A 53 -15.96 -16.21 -14.94
CA GLU A 53 -15.39 -15.68 -13.69
C GLU A 53 -14.04 -16.32 -13.36
N LYS A 54 -13.92 -17.64 -13.50
CA LYS A 54 -12.66 -18.35 -13.28
C LYS A 54 -11.59 -17.88 -14.26
N THR A 55 -11.93 -17.74 -15.54
CA THR A 55 -11.02 -17.22 -16.56
C THR A 55 -10.54 -15.81 -16.23
N LEU A 56 -11.45 -14.94 -15.78
CA LEU A 56 -11.13 -13.58 -15.36
C LEU A 56 -10.17 -13.58 -14.15
N GLN A 57 -10.42 -14.44 -13.16
CA GLN A 57 -9.57 -14.58 -11.99
C GLN A 57 -8.15 -15.04 -12.36
N ASP A 58 -8.03 -16.02 -13.25
CA ASP A 58 -6.75 -16.51 -13.76
C ASP A 58 -5.97 -15.40 -14.48
N LEU A 59 -6.65 -14.58 -15.30
CA LEU A 59 -6.05 -13.43 -15.97
C LEU A 59 -5.55 -12.38 -14.97
N TYR A 60 -6.32 -12.06 -13.93
CA TYR A 60 -5.87 -11.16 -12.87
C TYR A 60 -4.66 -11.72 -12.11
N GLN A 61 -4.61 -13.02 -11.84
CA GLN A 61 -3.46 -13.65 -11.20
C GLN A 61 -2.21 -13.59 -12.07
N GLN A 62 -2.35 -13.82 -13.37
CA GLN A 62 -1.25 -13.66 -14.33
C GLN A 62 -0.78 -12.21 -14.41
N LEU A 63 -1.70 -11.24 -14.47
CA LEU A 63 -1.38 -9.82 -14.45
C LEU A 63 -0.60 -9.44 -13.18
N HIS A 64 -1.06 -9.90 -12.02
CA HIS A 64 -0.39 -9.67 -10.75
C HIS A 64 1.04 -10.24 -10.75
N THR A 65 1.22 -11.44 -11.30
CA THR A 65 2.54 -12.09 -11.44
C THR A 65 3.44 -11.31 -12.39
N LEU A 66 2.91 -10.81 -13.51
CA LEU A 66 3.68 -9.99 -14.44
C LEU A 66 4.06 -8.64 -13.84
N LEU A 67 3.25 -8.05 -12.97
CA LEU A 67 3.58 -6.76 -12.35
C LEU A 67 4.49 -6.90 -11.12
N THR A 68 4.61 -8.09 -10.53
CA THR A 68 5.39 -8.30 -9.31
C THR A 68 6.65 -9.15 -9.50
N GLU A 69 7.58 -9.05 -8.56
CA GLU A 69 8.75 -9.89 -8.37
C GLU A 69 8.80 -10.30 -6.89
N ASN A 70 9.47 -11.40 -6.55
CA ASN A 70 9.71 -11.84 -5.16
C ASN A 70 8.48 -11.73 -4.24
N ASN A 71 7.35 -12.36 -4.62
CA ASN A 71 6.15 -12.42 -3.80
C ASN A 71 5.68 -11.05 -3.25
N ARG A 72 5.44 -10.06 -4.14
CA ARG A 72 4.76 -8.75 -3.91
C ARG A 72 5.64 -7.48 -4.03
N CYS A 73 6.88 -7.58 -4.48
CA CYS A 73 7.64 -6.40 -4.88
C CYS A 73 7.26 -5.98 -6.30
N THR A 74 7.36 -4.70 -6.64
CA THR A 74 7.17 -4.20 -8.02
C THR A 74 8.23 -3.17 -8.41
N THR A 75 9.43 -3.36 -7.86
CA THR A 75 10.59 -2.50 -8.08
C THR A 75 10.92 -2.38 -9.57
N TRP A 76 10.89 -3.49 -10.33
CA TRP A 76 11.21 -3.47 -11.76
C TRP A 76 10.30 -2.52 -12.55
N PHE A 77 8.98 -2.57 -12.34
CA PHE A 77 8.01 -1.80 -13.11
C PHE A 77 8.10 -0.33 -12.76
N THR A 78 8.14 -0.03 -11.46
CA THR A 78 8.27 1.34 -10.97
C THR A 78 9.59 1.96 -11.43
N LYS A 79 10.72 1.23 -11.40
CA LYS A 79 12.02 1.73 -11.89
C LYS A 79 11.99 2.03 -13.39
N ILE A 80 11.30 1.21 -14.18
CA ILE A 80 11.12 1.46 -15.61
C ILE A 80 10.31 2.72 -15.85
N ILE A 81 9.19 2.89 -15.14
CA ILE A 81 8.39 4.12 -15.22
C ILE A 81 9.25 5.34 -14.84
N ALA A 82 9.95 5.26 -13.71
CA ALA A 82 10.78 6.36 -13.21
C ALA A 82 11.89 6.76 -14.19
N ARG A 83 12.48 5.79 -14.92
CA ARG A 83 13.57 6.02 -15.86
C ARG A 83 13.11 6.44 -17.25
N TYR A 84 12.07 5.81 -17.78
CA TYR A 84 11.65 5.98 -19.18
C TYR A 84 10.50 6.97 -19.37
N CYS A 85 9.92 7.47 -18.27
CA CYS A 85 8.88 8.49 -18.28
C CYS A 85 9.27 9.74 -17.46
N GLU A 86 10.56 9.95 -17.17
CA GLU A 86 11.02 11.14 -16.42
C GLU A 86 10.71 12.44 -17.16
N ASP A 87 10.77 12.41 -18.49
CA ASP A 87 10.48 13.51 -19.42
C ASP A 87 8.98 13.73 -19.67
N VAL A 88 8.11 12.81 -19.24
CA VAL A 88 6.65 12.88 -19.44
C VAL A 88 5.92 12.62 -18.12
N PRO A 89 5.81 13.64 -17.26
CA PRO A 89 5.30 13.50 -15.89
C PRO A 89 3.85 12.98 -15.85
N ASP A 90 3.00 13.40 -16.80
CA ASP A 90 1.60 12.95 -16.84
C ASP A 90 1.48 11.45 -17.15
N LEU A 91 2.30 10.94 -18.07
CA LEU A 91 2.34 9.51 -18.39
C LEU A 91 2.87 8.71 -17.20
N LYS A 92 3.92 9.22 -16.55
CA LYS A 92 4.46 8.63 -15.33
C LYS A 92 3.38 8.52 -14.24
N GLN A 93 2.66 9.60 -13.96
CA GLN A 93 1.61 9.63 -12.94
C GLN A 93 0.49 8.64 -13.26
N ARG A 94 0.03 8.57 -14.52
CA ARG A 94 -1.03 7.61 -14.91
C ARG A 94 -0.56 6.16 -14.83
N LEU A 95 0.70 5.86 -15.17
CA LEU A 95 1.28 4.52 -15.01
C LEU A 95 1.47 4.13 -13.54
N GLU A 96 1.86 5.09 -12.68
CA GLU A 96 1.92 4.90 -11.23
C GLU A 96 0.52 4.68 -10.64
N HIS A 97 -0.50 5.38 -11.12
CA HIS A 97 -1.89 5.16 -10.74
C HIS A 97 -2.40 3.80 -11.20
N PHE A 98 -2.11 3.41 -12.45
CA PHE A 98 -2.46 2.10 -12.99
C PHE A 98 -1.95 0.97 -12.10
N ILE A 99 -0.67 1.01 -11.71
CA ILE A 99 -0.13 -0.08 -10.89
C ILE A 99 -0.74 -0.10 -9.49
N GLN A 100 -1.00 1.07 -8.88
CA GLN A 100 -1.67 1.15 -7.59
C GLN A 100 -3.11 0.63 -7.66
N HIS A 101 -3.81 0.87 -8.77
CA HIS A 101 -5.16 0.36 -8.99
C HIS A 101 -5.18 -1.18 -9.09
N ILE A 102 -4.19 -1.77 -9.78
CA ILE A 102 -4.13 -3.22 -9.97
C ILE A 102 -3.60 -3.97 -8.73
N LEU A 103 -2.55 -3.45 -8.09
CA LEU A 103 -1.87 -4.16 -6.99
C LEU A 103 -2.25 -3.66 -5.60
N GLY A 104 -2.83 -2.45 -5.50
CA GLY A 104 -3.01 -1.73 -4.25
C GLY A 104 -1.85 -0.79 -3.92
N PRO A 105 -1.83 -0.21 -2.70
CA PRO A 105 -0.82 0.75 -2.28
C PRO A 105 0.61 0.21 -2.36
N ILE A 106 1.51 1.04 -2.88
CA ILE A 106 2.92 0.72 -3.07
C ILE A 106 3.75 1.67 -2.23
N ILE A 107 4.59 1.12 -1.37
CA ILE A 107 5.53 1.87 -0.55
C ILE A 107 6.93 1.70 -1.12
N LYS A 108 7.66 2.82 -1.25
CA LYS A 108 9.04 2.80 -1.73
C LYS A 108 9.99 2.85 -0.55
N LEU A 109 11.01 2.01 -0.60
CA LEU A 109 12.07 1.93 0.39
C LEU A 109 13.38 2.39 -0.25
N SER A 110 14.12 3.23 0.48
CA SER A 110 15.44 3.67 0.07
C SER A 110 16.38 3.81 1.26
N LYS A 111 17.68 3.87 0.98
CA LYS A 111 18.72 4.13 1.98
C LYS A 111 19.15 5.59 1.80
N ARG A 112 19.18 6.35 2.88
CA ARG A 112 19.75 7.72 2.90
C ARG A 112 20.98 7.72 3.80
N GLU A 113 22.08 8.27 3.30
CA GLU A 113 23.30 8.54 4.09
C GLU A 113 23.52 10.05 4.13
N GLN A 114 23.51 10.64 5.32
CA GLN A 114 23.70 12.08 5.50
C GLN A 114 24.49 12.35 6.78
N GLY A 115 25.59 13.09 6.67
CA GLY A 115 26.39 13.49 7.82
C GLY A 115 26.95 12.32 8.66
N GLY A 116 27.25 11.18 8.02
CA GLY A 116 27.71 9.97 8.70
C GLY A 116 26.60 9.12 9.34
N ARG A 117 25.34 9.54 9.25
CA ARG A 117 24.18 8.76 9.68
C ARG A 117 23.55 8.03 8.49
N CYS A 118 23.07 6.82 8.75
CA CYS A 118 22.35 6.01 7.79
C CYS A 118 20.88 5.88 8.22
N SER A 119 19.95 5.94 7.26
CA SER A 119 18.53 5.82 7.54
C SER A 119 17.83 4.98 6.47
N LEU A 120 16.83 4.21 6.89
CA LEU A 120 15.85 3.62 6.00
C LEU A 120 14.74 4.63 5.76
N VAL A 121 14.61 5.12 4.54
CA VAL A 121 13.55 6.03 4.14
C VAL A 121 12.39 5.24 3.55
N ILE A 122 11.21 5.49 4.09
CA ILE A 122 9.93 4.90 3.69
C ILE A 122 9.11 6.01 3.05
N GLU A 123 8.87 5.94 1.74
CA GLU A 123 8.05 6.90 1.00
C GLU A 123 6.67 6.30 0.73
N PHE A 124 5.64 7.00 1.22
CA PHE A 124 4.24 6.67 1.05
C PHE A 124 3.65 7.38 -0.18
N PRO A 125 2.58 6.83 -0.79
CA PRO A 125 1.88 7.50 -1.89
C PRO A 125 1.33 8.89 -1.52
N ASN A 126 0.87 9.06 -0.28
CA ASN A 126 0.30 10.30 0.24
C ASN A 126 0.51 10.43 1.77
N GLN A 127 0.20 11.61 2.31
CA GLN A 127 0.33 11.90 3.74
C GLN A 127 -0.63 11.08 4.60
N ASP A 128 -1.84 10.78 4.11
CA ASP A 128 -2.83 10.03 4.88
C ASP A 128 -2.35 8.61 5.18
N MET A 129 -1.80 7.91 4.19
CA MET A 129 -1.21 6.58 4.38
C MET A 129 -0.02 6.62 5.35
N ARG A 130 0.81 7.66 5.27
CA ARG A 130 1.91 7.89 6.22
C ARG A 130 1.36 8.06 7.65
N ASN A 131 0.30 8.83 7.83
CA ASN A 131 -0.31 9.06 9.13
C ASN A 131 -0.93 7.78 9.70
N ILE A 132 -1.62 6.99 8.87
CA ILE A 132 -2.12 5.66 9.25
C ILE A 132 -0.94 4.79 9.71
N PHE A 133 0.15 4.75 8.95
CA PHE A 133 1.35 4.01 9.34
C PHE A 133 1.90 4.43 10.70
N LEU A 134 2.06 5.73 10.95
CA LEU A 134 2.57 6.24 12.23
C LEU A 134 1.64 5.85 13.38
N SER A 135 0.33 6.07 13.24
CA SER A 135 -0.64 5.72 14.28
C SER A 135 -0.69 4.22 14.59
N CYS A 136 -0.55 3.35 13.58
CA CYS A 136 -0.64 1.91 13.75
C CYS A 136 0.70 1.24 14.12
N SER A 137 1.83 1.81 13.72
CA SER A 137 3.16 1.24 14.00
C SER A 137 3.55 1.40 15.48
N GLY A 138 2.97 2.38 16.19
CA GLY A 138 3.35 2.72 17.55
C GLY A 138 4.62 3.58 17.62
N ILE A 139 5.03 4.18 16.49
CA ILE A 139 6.05 5.21 16.43
C ILE A 139 5.39 6.52 16.89
N ILE A 140 5.71 6.98 18.10
CA ILE A 140 5.14 8.22 18.68
C ILE A 140 6.03 9.40 18.28
N GLU A 141 5.43 10.51 17.85
CA GLU A 141 6.15 11.75 17.49
C GLU A 141 7.01 12.32 18.65
N GLU A 142 6.73 11.93 19.90
CA GLU A 142 7.40 12.39 21.13
C GLU A 142 8.85 11.88 21.33
N GLU A 143 9.39 11.03 20.44
CA GLU A 143 10.85 10.74 20.40
C GLU A 143 11.69 11.95 19.91
N GLN A 144 11.08 13.13 19.80
CA GLN A 144 11.69 14.40 19.40
C GLN A 144 12.23 15.25 20.56
N THR A 145 12.03 14.86 21.82
CA THR A 145 12.52 15.64 22.97
C THR A 145 13.94 15.26 23.38
N ASP A 146 14.82 16.23 23.17
CA ASP A 146 16.12 16.48 23.80
C ASP A 146 17.32 15.61 23.38
N ALA A 147 18.21 16.28 22.64
CA ALA A 147 19.66 16.13 22.64
C ALA A 147 20.23 14.68 22.73
N ALA A 148 20.58 14.15 21.55
CA ALA A 148 21.53 13.07 21.31
C ALA A 148 21.01 11.62 21.36
N THR A 149 20.28 11.18 20.32
CA THR A 149 20.52 9.93 19.55
C THR A 149 19.49 9.79 18.42
N ASP A 150 19.95 9.52 17.19
CA ASP A 150 19.24 8.82 16.09
C ASP A 150 17.69 8.87 16.05
N SER A 151 17.12 10.08 15.91
CA SER A 151 15.67 10.28 15.88
C SER A 151 15.02 9.90 14.54
N ILE A 152 13.76 9.48 14.62
CA ILE A 152 12.89 9.25 13.46
C ILE A 152 12.53 10.61 12.83
N ILE A 153 12.73 10.75 11.51
CA ILE A 153 12.48 12.00 10.79
C ILE A 153 11.25 11.84 9.90
N ILE A 154 10.30 12.77 9.99
CA ILE A 154 9.07 12.78 9.19
C ILE A 154 9.09 14.01 8.28
N GLU A 155 9.11 13.80 6.97
CA GLU A 155 9.17 14.87 5.96
C GLU A 155 8.19 14.57 4.82
N GLY A 156 7.16 15.40 4.62
CA GLY A 156 6.18 15.20 3.54
C GLY A 156 5.59 13.79 3.56
N ASN A 157 5.63 13.05 2.46
CA ASN A 157 5.12 11.66 2.44
C ASN A 157 6.15 10.62 2.93
N THR A 158 7.19 11.03 3.64
CA THR A 158 8.32 10.15 4.00
C THR A 158 8.53 10.03 5.50
N VAL A 159 8.96 8.84 5.92
CA VAL A 159 9.44 8.54 7.28
C VAL A 159 10.84 7.94 7.16
N SER A 160 11.81 8.54 7.85
CA SER A 160 13.19 8.05 7.90
C SER A 160 13.44 7.41 9.26
N LEU A 161 13.73 6.12 9.25
CA LEU A 161 14.07 5.35 10.44
C LEU A 161 15.59 5.26 10.57
N PRO A 162 16.13 5.36 11.79
CA PRO A 162 17.56 5.19 12.02
C PRO A 162 17.99 3.78 11.61
N ALA A 163 19.11 3.70 10.90
CA ALA A 163 19.62 2.46 10.36
C ALA A 163 21.14 2.41 10.43
N PHE A 164 21.72 1.21 10.34
CA PHE A 164 23.15 1.01 10.30
C PHE A 164 23.52 -0.10 9.33
N ILE A 165 24.76 -0.09 8.85
CA ILE A 165 25.28 -1.12 7.96
C ILE A 165 26.03 -2.15 8.80
N THR A 166 25.62 -3.41 8.73
CA THR A 166 26.31 -4.51 9.42
C THR A 166 27.67 -4.82 8.79
N LYS A 167 28.49 -5.61 9.50
CA LYS A 167 29.74 -6.16 8.92
C LYS A 167 29.51 -6.98 7.65
N SER A 168 28.34 -7.61 7.51
CA SER A 168 27.91 -8.35 6.32
C SER A 168 27.35 -7.45 5.21
N GLN A 169 27.48 -6.13 5.31
CA GLN A 169 26.96 -5.14 4.36
C GLN A 169 25.43 -5.21 4.20
N GLN A 170 24.70 -5.55 5.26
CA GLN A 170 23.24 -5.50 5.27
C GLN A 170 22.77 -4.22 5.95
N LEU A 171 21.71 -3.61 5.44
CA LEU A 171 21.04 -2.49 6.10
C LEU A 171 20.19 -3.03 7.25
N ALA A 172 20.53 -2.67 8.48
CA ALA A 172 19.82 -3.04 9.69
C ALA A 172 19.06 -1.84 10.26
N VAL A 173 17.87 -2.09 10.79
CA VAL A 173 17.03 -1.10 11.46
C VAL A 173 16.68 -1.62 12.85
N SER A 174 17.08 -0.88 13.88
CA SER A 174 16.74 -1.20 15.27
C SER A 174 15.57 -0.33 15.72
N LEU A 175 14.56 -0.95 16.32
CA LEU A 175 13.38 -0.28 16.84
C LEU A 175 13.34 -0.35 18.38
N PRO A 176 12.55 0.49 19.05
CA PRO A 176 12.51 0.52 20.52
C PRO A 176 12.02 -0.80 21.14
N THR A 177 11.05 -1.47 20.50
CA THR A 177 10.44 -2.70 21.01
C THR A 177 10.22 -3.73 19.91
N ILE A 178 10.21 -5.02 20.30
CA ILE A 178 9.85 -6.14 19.42
C ILE A 178 8.44 -5.92 18.84
N ALA A 179 7.49 -5.42 19.64
CA ALA A 179 6.14 -5.14 19.20
C ALA A 179 6.08 -4.10 18.08
N THR A 180 6.84 -3.00 18.21
CA THR A 180 6.93 -1.95 17.17
C THR A 180 7.53 -2.51 15.88
N LYS A 181 8.59 -3.32 16.02
CA LYS A 181 9.21 -4.03 14.89
C LYS A 181 8.21 -4.93 14.17
N GLU A 182 7.56 -5.85 14.87
CA GLU A 182 6.60 -6.78 14.26
C GLU A 182 5.41 -6.05 13.60
N ARG A 183 4.89 -4.97 14.22
CA ARG A 183 3.84 -4.13 13.62
C ARG A 183 4.31 -3.48 12.33
N LEU A 184 5.49 -2.87 12.32
CA LEU A 184 6.06 -2.26 11.14
C LEU A 184 6.26 -3.27 10.01
N LEU A 185 6.86 -4.42 10.31
CA LEU A 185 7.11 -5.48 9.32
C LEU A 185 5.79 -6.00 8.72
N HIS A 186 4.73 -6.07 9.54
CA HIS A 186 3.40 -6.45 9.11
C HIS A 186 2.75 -5.41 8.19
N ILE A 187 2.69 -4.14 8.61
CA ILE A 187 2.04 -3.05 7.86
C ILE A 187 2.71 -2.88 6.49
N LEU A 188 4.05 -2.91 6.46
CA LEU A 188 4.84 -2.75 5.25
C LEU A 188 4.96 -4.03 4.42
N ASN A 189 4.44 -5.16 4.91
CA ASN A 189 4.45 -6.46 4.22
C ASN A 189 5.87 -6.98 3.89
N LEU A 190 6.89 -6.59 4.67
CA LEU A 190 8.30 -6.86 4.34
C LEU A 190 8.69 -8.33 4.46
N ALA A 191 8.13 -9.04 5.45
CA ALA A 191 8.40 -10.46 5.66
C ALA A 191 7.85 -11.32 4.52
N LYS A 192 6.59 -11.10 4.11
CA LYS A 192 5.96 -11.86 3.01
C LYS A 192 6.57 -11.54 1.65
N ALA A 193 7.12 -10.33 1.48
CA ALA A 193 7.89 -9.94 0.31
C ALA A 193 9.33 -10.51 0.28
N ASN A 194 9.72 -11.32 1.27
CA ASN A 194 11.05 -11.90 1.40
C ASN A 194 12.19 -10.85 1.40
N LEU A 195 11.91 -9.63 1.88
CA LEU A 195 12.86 -8.52 1.85
C LEU A 195 13.71 -8.41 3.11
N ILE A 196 13.43 -9.20 4.13
CA ILE A 196 14.07 -9.08 5.44
C ILE A 196 14.52 -10.42 6.00
N VAL A 197 15.47 -10.35 6.91
CA VAL A 197 15.77 -11.36 7.92
C VAL A 197 15.48 -10.71 9.27
N SER A 198 14.72 -11.39 10.13
CA SER A 198 14.33 -10.88 11.45
C SER A 198 14.26 -12.05 12.43
N ASN A 199 14.77 -11.85 13.65
CA ASN A 199 14.61 -12.78 14.76
C ASN A 199 13.45 -12.30 15.63
N ALA A 200 12.53 -13.21 16.00
CA ALA A 200 11.35 -12.87 16.81
C ALA A 200 11.70 -12.25 18.18
N ASN A 201 12.89 -12.54 18.70
CA ASN A 201 13.35 -12.07 20.02
C ASN A 201 14.20 -10.80 19.96
N GLU A 202 14.46 -10.25 18.77
CA GLU A 202 15.28 -9.05 18.59
C GLU A 202 14.42 -7.86 18.15
N CYS A 203 14.79 -6.66 18.57
CA CYS A 203 14.17 -5.42 18.09
C CYS A 203 14.72 -4.94 16.74
N THR A 204 15.67 -5.67 16.15
CA THR A 204 16.31 -5.35 14.88
C THR A 204 15.82 -6.25 13.77
N PHE A 205 15.65 -5.69 12.58
CA PHE A 205 15.54 -6.46 11.34
C PHE A 205 16.59 -6.03 10.33
N TYR A 206 16.93 -6.94 9.42
CA TYR A 206 17.96 -6.76 8.41
C TYR A 206 17.32 -6.84 7.03
N LEU A 207 17.53 -5.86 6.18
CA LEU A 207 17.09 -5.91 4.78
C LEU A 207 17.98 -6.86 3.98
N ASN A 208 17.35 -7.81 3.30
CA ASN A 208 17.96 -8.84 2.48
C ASN A 208 17.80 -8.54 0.98
N ASP A 209 18.04 -7.29 0.59
CA ASP A 209 18.05 -6.89 -0.82
C ASP A 209 19.26 -6.01 -1.11
N ARG A 210 20.19 -6.54 -1.91
CA ARG A 210 21.44 -5.84 -2.28
C ARG A 210 21.17 -4.53 -3.02
N ARG A 211 20.00 -4.37 -3.64
CA ARG A 211 19.61 -3.14 -4.34
C ARG A 211 19.46 -1.96 -3.38
N MET A 212 19.30 -2.19 -2.07
CA MET A 212 19.26 -1.13 -1.06
C MET A 212 20.55 -0.30 -0.98
N HIS A 213 21.65 -0.78 -1.55
CA HIS A 213 22.93 -0.07 -1.62
C HIS A 213 23.18 0.62 -2.98
N ASP A 214 22.27 0.47 -3.94
CA ASP A 214 22.42 1.00 -5.31
C ASP A 214 22.22 2.53 -5.36
N THR A 215 23.30 3.29 -5.37
CA THR A 215 23.26 4.76 -5.40
C THR A 215 22.73 5.36 -6.71
N ALA A 216 22.50 4.55 -7.76
CA ALA A 216 22.02 5.05 -9.05
C ALA A 216 20.49 5.31 -9.08
N SER A 217 19.75 4.89 -8.05
CA SER A 217 18.28 4.96 -8.03
C SER A 217 17.76 5.88 -6.91
N LYS A 218 16.73 6.68 -7.21
CA LYS A 218 16.04 7.53 -6.21
C LYS A 218 15.34 6.70 -5.10
N TYR A 219 14.94 5.47 -5.42
CA TYR A 219 14.50 4.47 -4.45
C TYR A 219 14.91 3.07 -4.90
N HIS A 220 15.05 2.15 -3.94
CA HIS A 220 15.72 0.88 -4.17
C HIS A 220 14.75 -0.29 -4.28
N VAL A 221 13.65 -0.26 -3.53
CA VAL A 221 12.63 -1.31 -3.50
C VAL A 221 11.24 -0.68 -3.48
N ALA A 222 10.29 -1.25 -4.22
CA ALA A 222 8.87 -0.87 -4.17
C ALA A 222 8.04 -2.09 -3.75
N VAL A 223 7.33 -1.98 -2.63
CA VAL A 223 6.62 -3.09 -1.97
C VAL A 223 5.12 -2.84 -2.04
N VAL A 224 4.36 -3.86 -2.46
CA VAL A 224 2.90 -3.83 -2.33
C VAL A 224 2.54 -4.09 -0.87
N CYS A 225 1.72 -3.21 -0.29
CA CYS A 225 1.34 -3.24 1.12
C CYS A 225 -0.18 -3.45 1.28
N PRO A 226 -0.65 -4.71 1.32
CA PRO A 226 -2.08 -5.03 1.39
C PRO A 226 -2.80 -4.48 2.63
N TYR A 227 -2.06 -4.20 3.71
CA TYR A 227 -2.61 -3.62 4.93
C TYR A 227 -3.45 -2.37 4.64
N PHE A 228 -2.93 -1.46 3.81
CA PHE A 228 -3.63 -0.23 3.47
C PHE A 228 -4.87 -0.49 2.62
N THR A 229 -4.81 -1.43 1.67
CA THR A 229 -5.99 -1.84 0.90
C THR A 229 -7.12 -2.30 1.81
N GLU A 230 -6.81 -3.18 2.77
CA GLU A 230 -7.81 -3.70 3.70
C GLU A 230 -8.28 -2.63 4.69
N HIS A 231 -7.38 -1.75 5.15
CA HIS A 231 -7.74 -0.61 5.99
C HIS A 231 -8.78 0.29 5.30
N TYR A 232 -8.55 0.67 4.03
CA TYR A 232 -9.48 1.52 3.29
C TYR A 232 -10.81 0.83 2.98
N LYS A 233 -10.81 -0.49 2.71
CA LYS A 233 -12.07 -1.25 2.55
C LYS A 233 -12.90 -1.25 3.83
N ILE A 234 -12.26 -1.47 4.98
CA ILE A 234 -12.93 -1.46 6.28
C ILE A 234 -13.47 -0.05 6.57
N GLN A 235 -12.67 0.99 6.32
CA GLN A 235 -13.08 2.37 6.50
C GLN A 235 -14.28 2.73 5.61
N TYR A 236 -14.24 2.35 4.33
CA TYR A 236 -15.36 2.58 3.40
C TYR A 236 -16.64 1.85 3.82
N ALA A 237 -16.53 0.57 4.20
CA ALA A 237 -17.66 -0.19 4.72
C ALA A 237 -18.23 0.43 5.99
N ALA A 238 -17.37 0.92 6.90
CA ALA A 238 -17.80 1.64 8.09
C ALA A 238 -18.55 2.92 7.74
N HIS A 239 -18.10 3.70 6.76
CA HIS A 239 -18.82 4.89 6.30
C HIS A 239 -20.18 4.56 5.69
N MET A 240 -20.26 3.52 4.84
CA MET A 240 -21.54 3.08 4.28
C MET A 240 -22.52 2.66 5.38
N LEU A 241 -22.05 1.93 6.39
CA LEU A 241 -22.88 1.51 7.52
C LEU A 241 -23.33 2.70 8.38
N ALA A 242 -22.44 3.66 8.64
CA ALA A 242 -22.79 4.88 9.35
C ALA A 242 -23.84 5.70 8.59
N GLN A 243 -23.71 5.81 7.26
CA GLN A 243 -24.69 6.52 6.42
C GLN A 243 -26.04 5.79 6.37
N ALA A 244 -26.03 4.46 6.19
CA ALA A 244 -27.24 3.65 6.23
C ALA A 244 -27.98 3.76 7.59
N SER A 245 -27.24 3.93 8.69
CA SER A 245 -27.81 4.20 10.00
C SER A 245 -28.48 5.57 10.09
N ARG A 246 -27.95 6.60 9.42
CA ARG A 246 -28.50 7.97 9.42
C ARG A 246 -29.78 8.06 8.59
N ASP A 247 -29.81 7.38 7.45
CA ASP A 247 -30.90 7.52 6.47
C ASP A 247 -32.18 6.77 6.87
N GLY A 248 -32.17 6.02 7.99
CA GLY A 248 -33.35 5.33 8.54
C GLY A 248 -34.01 4.32 7.60
N THR A 249 -33.39 4.03 6.45
CA THR A 249 -33.98 3.34 5.30
C THR A 249 -33.04 2.23 4.83
N SER A 250 -32.65 1.29 5.70
CA SER A 250 -31.85 0.17 5.21
C SER A 250 -31.80 -1.07 6.11
N PHE A 251 -31.55 -2.19 5.45
CA PHE A 251 -31.24 -3.54 5.92
C PHE A 251 -30.22 -3.61 7.09
N PHE A 252 -29.42 -2.55 7.27
CA PHE A 252 -28.34 -2.41 8.27
C PHE A 252 -28.74 -1.53 9.48
N SER A 253 -29.87 -1.85 10.11
CA SER A 253 -30.27 -1.21 11.38
C SER A 253 -29.25 -1.49 12.49
N PRO A 254 -28.91 -0.52 13.37
CA PRO A 254 -28.06 -0.73 14.56
C PRO A 254 -28.53 -1.88 15.45
N THR A 255 -29.83 -2.18 15.43
CA THR A 255 -30.43 -3.30 16.19
C THR A 255 -30.12 -4.69 15.61
N LYS A 256 -29.50 -4.78 14.43
CA LYS A 256 -29.17 -6.05 13.75
C LYS A 256 -27.68 -6.32 13.60
N LEU A 257 -26.82 -5.37 13.97
CA LEU A 257 -25.36 -5.53 13.88
C LEU A 257 -24.78 -5.96 15.24
N PRO A 258 -23.81 -6.89 15.27
CA PRO A 258 -23.08 -7.21 16.48
C PRO A 258 -22.43 -5.96 17.09
N VAL A 259 -22.51 -5.84 18.41
CA VAL A 259 -22.07 -4.64 19.15
C VAL A 259 -20.60 -4.32 18.87
N GLU A 260 -19.72 -5.32 18.76
CA GLU A 260 -18.31 -5.07 18.45
C GLU A 260 -18.09 -4.50 17.04
N LEU A 261 -18.95 -4.87 16.08
CA LEU A 261 -18.92 -4.33 14.73
C LEU A 261 -19.36 -2.87 14.72
N THR A 262 -20.44 -2.56 15.44
CA THR A 262 -20.96 -1.19 15.61
C THR A 262 -19.95 -0.27 16.28
N LEU A 263 -19.24 -0.75 17.31
CA LEU A 263 -18.17 -0.01 17.98
C LEU A 263 -16.98 0.26 17.04
N LYS A 264 -16.63 -0.71 16.20
CA LYS A 264 -15.54 -0.57 15.22
C LYS A 264 -15.93 0.39 14.08
N ILE A 265 -17.20 0.41 13.69
CA ILE A 265 -17.75 1.35 12.71
C ILE A 265 -17.78 2.78 13.28
N ALA A 266 -18.28 2.97 14.50
CA ALA A 266 -18.34 4.27 15.16
C ALA A 266 -16.94 4.87 15.41
N SER A 267 -15.98 4.04 15.82
CA SER A 267 -14.57 4.44 15.98
C SER A 267 -13.85 4.68 14.66
N ALA A 268 -14.19 3.96 13.58
CA ALA A 268 -13.62 4.23 12.25
C ALA A 268 -14.23 5.47 11.58
N SER A 269 -15.46 5.86 11.97
CA SER A 269 -16.14 7.06 11.46
C SER A 269 -15.91 8.31 12.32
N SER A 270 -15.29 8.18 13.50
CA SER A 270 -14.95 9.31 14.38
C SER A 270 -13.70 10.10 13.94
N SER A 271 -12.95 9.63 12.94
CA SER A 271 -11.80 10.32 12.34
C SER A 271 -12.16 11.15 11.09
N SER A 272 -13.44 11.19 10.69
CA SER A 272 -13.93 11.92 9.53
C SER A 272 -14.61 13.22 9.92
N ASP A 273 -14.33 14.31 9.20
CA ASP A 273 -15.05 15.60 9.29
C ASP A 273 -16.54 15.49 8.89
N ALA A 274 -17.01 14.31 8.46
CA ALA A 274 -18.41 14.08 8.07
C ALA A 274 -19.39 13.95 9.25
N MET A 275 -18.93 14.10 10.50
CA MET A 275 -19.75 13.92 11.70
C MET A 275 -19.30 14.90 12.78
N SER A 276 -20.18 15.80 13.21
CA SER A 276 -19.86 16.79 14.23
C SER A 276 -19.60 16.11 15.58
N ILE A 277 -18.88 16.79 16.47
CA ILE A 277 -18.59 16.27 17.83
C ILE A 277 -19.91 16.00 18.58
N ASP A 278 -20.91 16.85 18.38
CA ASP A 278 -22.23 16.74 19.01
C ASP A 278 -23.01 15.51 18.49
N GLU A 279 -22.93 15.21 17.18
CA GLU A 279 -23.53 14.01 16.60
C GLU A 279 -22.88 12.73 17.14
N ARG A 280 -21.56 12.75 17.36
CA ARG A 280 -20.83 11.61 17.95
C ARG A 280 -21.27 11.35 19.39
N ALA A 281 -21.39 12.41 20.20
CA ALA A 281 -21.84 12.33 21.59
C ALA A 281 -23.29 11.81 21.67
N GLN A 282 -24.17 12.29 20.79
CA GLN A 282 -25.56 11.85 20.72
C GLN A 282 -25.68 10.37 20.36
N ILE A 283 -24.92 9.87 19.38
CA ILE A 283 -24.92 8.45 18.99
C ILE A 283 -24.36 7.56 20.10
N ALA A 284 -23.31 8.00 20.79
CA ALA A 284 -22.74 7.28 21.93
C ALA A 284 -23.74 7.20 23.09
N TYR A 285 -24.37 8.32 23.44
CA TYR A 285 -25.40 8.38 24.47
C TYR A 285 -26.60 7.49 24.12
N CYS A 286 -27.15 7.61 22.90
CA CYS A 286 -28.33 6.87 22.47
C CYS A 286 -28.12 5.35 22.34
N ASN A 287 -26.91 4.88 22.03
CA ASN A 287 -26.65 3.44 21.87
C ASN A 287 -26.06 2.78 23.13
N PHE A 288 -25.42 3.54 24.03
CA PHE A 288 -24.62 2.97 25.12
C PHE A 288 -24.91 3.56 26.51
N ASN A 289 -25.78 4.57 26.64
CA ASN A 289 -26.07 5.27 27.90
C ASN A 289 -24.80 5.68 28.67
N TRP A 290 -23.71 5.98 27.96
CA TRP A 290 -22.52 6.60 28.55
C TRP A 290 -22.67 8.12 28.53
N PRO A 291 -22.26 8.82 29.60
CA PRO A 291 -22.31 10.28 29.67
C PRO A 291 -21.39 10.95 28.65
#